data_AF-A0A1X9LUU8-F1
#
_entry.id   AF-A0A1X9LUU8-F1
#
_cell.length_a   1.000
_cell.length_b   1.000
_cell.length_c   1.000
_cell.angle_alpha   90.00
_cell.angle_beta   90.00
_cell.angle_gamma   90.00
#
_symmetry.space_group_name_H-M   'P 1'
#
loop_
_entity.id
_entity.type
_entity.pdbx_description
1 polymer ?
#
loop_
_entity_poly.entity_id
_entity_poly.type
_entity_poly.pdbx_seq_one_letter_code
_entity_poly.pdbx_strand_id
1 'polypeptide(L)'
;MSIDLAALTPEQLEVYVAGYADALDAHQHDAAVMQQITDDALTDLARAQAELAQALADVERYYRIAFSPRPDVRAVVPHGEMERRRAALYERPRDSSLRPAS
;
A
#
# COMPACT_ATOMS: atom_id res chain seq x y z
N MET A 1 41.86 24.75 14.49
CA MET A 1 42.86 25.76 14.10
C MET A 1 42.08 26.98 13.62
N SER A 2 42.08 28.07 14.38
CA SER A 2 41.34 29.31 14.05
C SER A 2 42.32 30.33 13.46
N ILE A 3 41.98 30.92 12.33
CA ILE A 3 42.74 32.04 11.75
C ILE A 3 42.37 33.31 12.50
N ASP A 4 43.37 34.11 12.88
CA ASP A 4 43.16 35.46 13.41
C ASP A 4 42.90 36.43 12.26
N LEU A 5 41.65 36.84 12.07
CA LEU A 5 41.22 37.72 10.99
C LEU A 5 41.76 39.15 11.15
N ALA A 6 42.10 39.58 12.37
CA ALA A 6 42.64 40.92 12.62
C ALA A 6 44.11 41.06 12.20
N ALA A 7 44.79 39.94 11.94
CA ALA A 7 46.17 39.91 11.46
C ALA A 7 46.29 39.95 9.92
N LEU A 8 45.17 39.89 9.19
CA LEU A 8 45.15 39.90 7.73
C LEU A 8 45.18 41.33 7.17
N THR A 9 45.78 41.52 6.00
CA THR A 9 45.61 42.77 5.24
C THR A 9 44.19 42.82 4.64
N PRO A 10 43.68 44.02 4.27
CA PRO A 10 42.37 44.14 3.64
C PRO A 10 42.19 43.25 2.41
N GLU A 11 43.21 43.15 1.55
CA GLU A 11 43.16 42.32 0.33
C GLU A 11 43.13 40.81 0.68
N GLN A 12 43.85 40.40 1.72
CA GLN A 12 43.83 39.02 2.18
C GLN A 12 42.48 38.65 2.80
N LEU A 13 41.84 39.60 3.49
CA LEU A 13 40.52 39.42 4.05
C LEU A 13 39.46 39.26 2.95
N GLU A 14 39.54 40.04 1.87
CA GLU A 14 38.64 39.92 0.71
C GLU A 14 38.73 38.53 0.07
N VAL A 15 39.95 38.03 -0.18
CA VAL A 15 40.17 36.69 -0.74
C VAL A 15 39.66 35.61 0.21
N TYR A 16 39.90 35.75 1.51
CA TYR A 16 39.42 34.81 2.51
C TYR A 16 37.89 34.74 2.55
N VAL A 17 37.21 35.88 2.56
CA VAL A 17 35.74 35.95 2.58
C VAL A 17 35.15 35.38 1.30
N ALA A 18 35.72 35.68 0.13
CA ALA A 18 35.28 35.12 -1.15
C ALA A 18 35.42 33.59 -1.16
N GLY A 19 36.57 33.05 -0.77
CA GLY A 19 36.78 31.60 -0.70
C GLY A 19 35.87 30.92 0.33
N TYR A 20 35.57 31.58 1.45
CA TYR A 20 34.62 31.06 2.43
C TYR A 20 33.17 31.04 1.89
N ALA A 21 32.77 32.05 1.12
CA ALA A 21 31.47 32.10 0.47
C ALA A 21 31.32 30.96 -0.55
N ASP A 22 32.34 30.72 -1.38
CA ASP A 22 32.36 29.62 -2.35
C ASP A 22 32.30 28.25 -1.65
N ALA A 23 33.05 28.08 -0.56
CA ALA A 23 33.03 26.84 0.22
C ALA A 23 31.67 26.60 0.90
N LEU A 24 31.01 27.67 1.36
CA LEU A 24 29.67 27.59 1.94
C LEU A 24 28.62 27.20 0.90
N ASP A 25 28.69 27.78 -0.31
CA ASP A 25 27.80 27.45 -1.42
C ASP A 25 27.95 25.98 -1.85
N ALA A 26 29.20 25.51 -2.00
CA ALA A 26 29.49 24.10 -2.29
C ALA A 26 28.92 23.17 -1.20
N HIS A 27 29.10 23.50 0.07
CA HIS A 27 28.57 22.70 1.17
C HIS A 27 27.03 22.68 1.19
N GLN A 28 26.37 23.80 0.87
CA GLN A 28 24.91 23.86 0.76
C GLN A 28 24.39 23.02 -0.41
N HIS A 29 25.09 23.06 -1.54
CA HIS A 29 24.80 22.22 -2.69
C HIS A 29 24.92 20.73 -2.35
N ASP A 30 26.04 20.32 -1.75
CA ASP A 30 26.27 18.93 -1.35
C ASP A 30 25.21 18.44 -0.35
N ALA A 31 24.83 19.28 0.62
CA ALA A 31 23.77 18.95 1.58
C ALA A 31 22.42 18.76 0.87
N ALA A 32 22.08 19.61 -0.10
CA ALA A 32 20.85 19.48 -0.87
C ALA A 32 20.83 18.19 -1.70
N VAL A 33 21.95 17.84 -2.35
CA VAL A 33 22.09 16.59 -3.10
C VAL A 33 21.93 15.37 -2.20
N MET A 34 22.59 15.36 -1.05
CA MET A 34 22.47 14.25 -0.08
C MET A 34 21.05 14.10 0.45
N GLN A 35 20.34 15.21 0.65
CA GLN A 35 18.94 15.18 1.05
C GLN A 35 18.06 14.60 -0.06
N GLN A 36 18.25 15.02 -1.31
CA GLN A 36 17.53 14.47 -2.45
C GLN A 36 17.74 12.95 -2.60
N ILE A 37 18.99 12.48 -2.50
CA ILE A 37 19.31 11.04 -2.55
C ILE A 37 18.56 10.27 -1.44
N THR A 38 18.46 10.87 -0.26
CA THR A 38 17.76 10.27 0.88
C THR A 38 16.26 10.18 0.62
N ASP A 39 15.65 11.23 0.08
CA ASP A 39 14.23 11.27 -0.25
C ASP A 39 13.88 10.26 -1.36
N ASP A 40 14.74 10.14 -2.37
CA ASP A 40 14.59 9.15 -3.44
C ASP A 40 14.67 7.71 -2.87
N ALA A 41 15.66 7.44 -2.00
CA ALA A 41 15.80 6.15 -1.34
C ALA A 41 14.60 5.79 -0.46
N LEU A 42 14.01 6.76 0.24
CA LEU A 42 12.78 6.56 1.03
C LEU A 42 11.58 6.26 0.12
N THR A 43 11.49 6.91 -1.03
CA THR A 43 10.44 6.67 -2.03
C THR A 43 10.55 5.26 -2.61
N ASP A 44 11.76 4.83 -2.97
CA ASP A 44 12.00 3.47 -3.48
C ASP A 44 11.74 2.41 -2.40
N LEU A 45 12.11 2.67 -1.16
CA LEU A 45 11.79 1.78 -0.03
C LEU A 45 10.28 1.63 0.16
N ALA A 46 9.53 2.73 0.12
CA ALA A 46 8.07 2.71 0.23
C ALA A 46 7.43 1.90 -0.92
N ARG A 47 7.94 2.05 -2.15
CA ARG A 47 7.49 1.27 -3.30
C ARG A 47 7.75 -0.23 -3.09
N ALA A 48 8.96 -0.60 -2.69
CA ALA A 48 9.32 -2.00 -2.42
C ALA A 48 8.47 -2.62 -1.30
N GLN A 49 8.15 -1.84 -0.26
CA GLN A 49 7.25 -2.29 0.81
C GLN A 49 5.83 -2.55 0.30
N ALA A 50 5.29 -1.70 -0.58
CA ALA A 50 3.98 -1.89 -1.18
C ALA A 50 3.95 -3.14 -2.09
N GLU A 51 4.99 -3.33 -2.92
CA GLU A 51 5.13 -4.52 -3.76
C GLU A 51 5.23 -5.81 -2.94
N LEU A 52 5.98 -5.80 -1.84
CA LEU A 52 6.07 -6.93 -0.92
C LEU A 52 4.72 -7.26 -0.28
N ALA A 53 3.99 -6.24 0.18
CA ALA A 53 2.65 -6.43 0.76
C ALA A 53 1.68 -7.05 -0.25
N GLN A 54 1.73 -6.59 -1.51
CA GLN A 54 0.93 -7.16 -2.60
C GLN A 54 1.33 -8.62 -2.88
N ALA A 55 2.63 -8.92 -2.98
CA ALA A 55 3.10 -10.27 -3.20
C ALA A 55 2.67 -11.23 -2.09
N LEU A 56 2.70 -10.80 -0.83
CA LEU A 56 2.22 -11.59 0.31
C LEU A 56 0.71 -11.86 0.21
N ALA A 57 -0.09 -10.87 -0.18
CA ALA A 57 -1.53 -11.04 -0.40
C ALA A 57 -1.83 -12.02 -1.55
N ASP A 58 -1.05 -11.96 -2.63
CA ASP A 58 -1.18 -12.87 -3.76
C ASP A 58 -0.79 -14.30 -3.39
N VAL A 59 0.27 -14.47 -2.60
CA VAL A 59 0.65 -15.78 -2.04
C VAL A 59 -0.47 -16.32 -1.14
N GLU A 60 -1.00 -15.51 -0.23
CA GLU A 60 -2.11 -15.93 0.64
C GLU A 60 -3.35 -16.34 -0.18
N ARG A 61 -3.69 -15.57 -1.22
CA ARG A 61 -4.78 -15.89 -2.14
C ARG A 61 -4.51 -17.19 -2.90
N TYR A 62 -3.28 -17.40 -3.38
CA TYR A 62 -2.88 -18.65 -4.01
C TYR A 62 -3.07 -19.83 -3.06
N TYR A 63 -2.59 -19.74 -1.81
CA TYR A 63 -2.78 -20.79 -0.82
C TYR A 63 -4.26 -21.06 -0.55
N ARG A 64 -5.08 -20.02 -0.41
CA ARG A 64 -6.53 -20.16 -0.28
C ARG A 64 -7.13 -20.89 -1.48
N ILE A 65 -6.76 -20.59 -2.72
CA ILE A 65 -7.33 -21.25 -3.90
C ILE A 65 -6.83 -22.70 -4.04
N ALA A 66 -5.51 -22.90 -3.92
CA ALA A 66 -4.86 -24.18 -4.15
C ALA A 66 -5.18 -25.21 -3.05
N PHE A 67 -5.37 -24.74 -1.82
CA PHE A 67 -5.53 -25.60 -0.64
C PHE A 67 -6.82 -25.30 0.14
N SER A 68 -7.77 -24.54 -0.41
CA SER A 68 -9.11 -24.48 0.20
C SER A 68 -9.61 -25.93 0.30
N PRO A 69 -10.01 -26.42 1.48
CA PRO A 69 -10.85 -27.59 1.51
C PRO A 69 -12.07 -27.21 0.68
N ARG A 70 -12.27 -27.89 -0.46
CA ARG A 70 -13.52 -27.76 -1.21
C ARG A 70 -14.62 -27.88 -0.15
N PRO A 71 -15.52 -26.88 0.01
CA PRO A 71 -16.62 -27.03 0.95
C PRO A 71 -17.25 -28.36 0.58
N ASP A 72 -17.32 -29.28 1.55
CA ASP A 72 -17.84 -30.64 1.39
C ASP A 72 -18.88 -30.60 0.30
N VAL A 73 -18.59 -31.25 -0.84
CA VAL A 73 -19.48 -31.26 -2.00
C VAL A 73 -20.81 -31.72 -1.45
N ARG A 74 -21.72 -30.78 -1.17
CA ARG A 74 -23.05 -31.11 -0.66
C ARG A 74 -23.61 -32.02 -1.72
N ALA A 75 -23.88 -33.27 -1.34
CA ALA A 75 -24.40 -34.27 -2.24
C ALA A 75 -25.50 -33.60 -3.07
N VAL A 76 -25.26 -33.50 -4.38
CA VAL A 76 -26.26 -32.92 -5.29
C VAL A 76 -27.50 -33.77 -5.09
N VAL A 77 -28.55 -33.13 -4.56
CA VAL A 77 -29.82 -33.81 -4.30
C VAL A 77 -30.24 -34.46 -5.61
N PRO A 78 -30.43 -35.80 -5.66
CA PRO A 78 -30.77 -36.49 -6.89
C PRO A 78 -31.97 -35.83 -7.56
N HIS A 79 -31.99 -35.76 -8.89
CA HIS A 79 -32.99 -35.01 -9.65
C HIS A 79 -34.44 -35.33 -9.24
N GLY A 80 -34.74 -36.60 -8.93
CA GLY A 80 -36.07 -37.01 -8.47
C GLY A 80 -36.47 -36.52 -7.07
N GLU A 81 -35.52 -36.18 -6.20
CA GLU A 81 -35.81 -35.52 -4.91
C GLU A 81 -35.92 -34.00 -5.07
N MET A 82 -35.18 -33.41 -6.01
CA MET A 82 -35.35 -32.01 -6.41
C MET A 82 -36.76 -31.75 -6.97
N GLU A 83 -37.25 -32.62 -7.87
CA GLU A 83 -38.61 -32.53 -8.43
C GLU A 83 -39.69 -32.70 -7.37
N ARG A 84 -39.50 -33.60 -6.38
CA ARG A 84 -40.43 -33.74 -5.25
C ARG A 84 -40.50 -32.49 -4.37
N ARG A 85 -39.35 -31.89 -4.05
CA ARG A 85 -39.32 -30.62 -3.29
C ARG A 85 -39.95 -29.47 -4.07
N ARG A 86 -39.74 -29.45 -5.39
CA ARG A 86 -40.34 -28.47 -6.30
C ARG A 86 -41.87 -28.61 -6.34
N ALA A 87 -42.38 -29.83 -6.49
CA ALA A 87 -43.82 -30.12 -6.45
C ALA A 87 -44.45 -29.68 -5.11
N ALA A 88 -43.83 -30.00 -3.98
CA ALA A 88 -44.32 -29.62 -2.66
C ALA A 88 -44.37 -28.10 -2.45
N LEU A 89 -43.47 -27.34 -3.09
CA LEU A 89 -43.47 -25.88 -3.05
C LEU A 89 -44.64 -25.29 -3.85
N TYR A 90 -45.00 -25.91 -4.96
CA TYR A 90 -46.15 -25.51 -5.81
C TYR A 90 -47.50 -25.99 -5.26
N GLU A 91 -47.52 -27.08 -4.51
CA GLU A 91 -48.73 -27.60 -3.84
C GLU A 91 -49.05 -26.91 -2.52
N ARG A 92 -48.19 -26.02 -2.01
CA ARG A 92 -48.52 -25.24 -0.82
C ARG A 92 -49.72 -24.35 -1.16
N PRO A 93 -50.91 -24.59 -0.57
CA PRO A 93 -52.06 -23.75 -0.87
C PRO A 93 -51.71 -22.33 -0.44
N ARG A 94 -51.85 -21.38 -1.37
CA ARG A 94 -51.97 -19.97 -0.99
C ARG A 94 -53.23 -19.88 -0.15
N ASP A 95 -53.07 -19.81 1.17
CA ASP A 95 -54.16 -19.48 2.08
C ASP A 95 -54.58 -18.03 1.76
N SER A 96 -55.44 -17.91 0.75
CA SER A 96 -56.13 -16.71 0.36
C SER A 96 -57.38 -16.61 1.24
N SER A 97 -57.20 -16.12 2.46
CA SER A 97 -58.31 -15.57 3.25
C SER A 97 -57.99 -14.13 3.62
N LEU A 98 -58.04 -13.26 2.61
CA LEU A 98 -58.44 -11.87 2.79
C LEU A 98 -59.91 -11.88 3.24
N ARG A 99 -60.19 -11.42 4.46
CA ARG A 99 -61.50 -10.86 4.83
C ARG A 99 -61.26 -9.45 5.36
N PRO A 100 -61.82 -8.39 4.73
CA PRO A 100 -61.97 -7.11 5.42
C PRO A 100 -63.11 -7.24 6.45
N ALA A 101 -62.88 -6.66 7.63
CA ALA A 101 -63.88 -6.54 8.68
C ALA A 101 -65.01 -5.59 8.25
N SER A 102 -66.25 -6.01 8.45
CA SER A 102 -67.45 -5.16 8.50
C SER A 102 -68.46 -5.82 9.43
#